data_AF-A0A9P4HIX7-F1
#
_entry.id   AF-A0A9P4HIX7-F1
#
_cell.length_a   1.000
_cell.length_b   1.000
_cell.length_c   1.000
_cell.angle_alpha   90.00
_cell.angle_beta   90.00
_cell.angle_gamma   90.00
#
_symmetry.space_group_name_H-M   'P 1'
#
loop_
_entity.id
_entity.type
_entity.pdbx_description
1 polymer ?
#
loop_
_entity_poly.entity_id
_entity_poly.type
_entity_poly.pdbx_seq_one_letter_code
_entity_poly.pdbx_strand_id
1 'polypeptide(L)'
;MKQYNLFLFLSIALSWVAGAVPTAELLGAEAFEHAALDARQVSTTDCRRGLSCSYDYIEMQPMDWRLGYLKTIQSGYLPTYNSGTQCKAVEGQITFNQEAQLGSPKTWKSCVNAGLIEAIQLAVGNLVGLYSRDGGNPGVKYWLAFFRKQRAGWYTTDRNQHDSDWSVCEEVSSEYGRQRVGQKGYKPTQRETTSYQSNQAYRYVMRNNGSASVAFRGGLSNVGLLNGLLGSVLSLVTGLIAWVTDVTNPRACYSFYNACYTYINASASMNLSITAILQGMAPSLLSLYRS
;
A
#
# COMPACT_ATOMS: atom_id res chain seq x y z
N MET A 1 -38.88 32.95 -2.90
CA MET A 1 -38.01 33.76 -3.81
C MET A 1 -36.58 33.75 -3.30
N LYS A 2 -35.72 32.95 -3.92
CA LYS A 2 -34.36 33.27 -4.39
C LYS A 2 -33.64 31.95 -4.68
N GLN A 3 -33.69 31.60 -5.97
CA GLN A 3 -32.88 30.56 -6.61
C GLN A 3 -31.44 31.06 -6.72
N TYR A 4 -30.48 30.17 -6.51
CA TYR A 4 -29.13 30.34 -7.08
C TYR A 4 -28.74 29.04 -7.79
N ASN A 5 -28.94 29.06 -9.11
CA ASN A 5 -28.16 28.28 -10.06
C ASN A 5 -26.82 28.99 -10.24
N LEU A 6 -25.71 28.26 -10.23
CA LEU A 6 -24.58 28.62 -11.08
C LEU A 6 -23.74 27.37 -11.40
N PHE A 7 -23.92 26.89 -12.62
CA PHE A 7 -22.97 26.06 -13.35
C PHE A 7 -21.67 26.84 -13.53
N LEU A 8 -20.52 26.20 -13.30
CA LEU A 8 -19.27 26.63 -13.92
C LEU A 8 -18.51 25.39 -14.44
N PHE A 9 -18.62 25.19 -15.75
CA PHE A 9 -17.65 24.45 -16.54
C PHE A 9 -16.37 25.28 -16.64
N LEU A 10 -15.21 24.68 -16.35
CA LEU A 10 -13.92 25.29 -16.68
C LEU A 10 -13.23 24.42 -17.73
N SER A 11 -13.24 24.93 -18.96
CA SER A 11 -12.46 24.45 -20.10
C SER A 11 -11.01 24.92 -19.95
N ILE A 12 -10.05 24.01 -19.96
CA ILE A 12 -8.62 24.35 -20.05
C ILE A 12 -8.23 24.29 -21.53
N ALA A 13 -7.92 25.45 -22.10
CA ALA A 13 -7.38 25.61 -23.44
C ALA A 13 -5.89 25.24 -23.47
N LEU A 14 -5.52 24.30 -24.34
CA LEU A 14 -4.13 24.03 -24.72
C LEU A 14 -3.62 25.14 -25.62
N SER A 15 -2.60 25.88 -25.17
CA SER A 15 -1.80 26.77 -26.00
C SER A 15 -0.46 26.11 -26.29
N TRP A 16 -0.21 25.78 -27.55
CA TRP A 16 1.06 25.29 -28.05
C TRP A 16 2.04 26.47 -28.18
N VAL A 17 3.15 26.44 -27.45
CA VAL A 17 4.31 27.30 -27.70
C VAL A 17 5.43 26.41 -28.21
N ALA A 18 5.77 26.58 -29.49
CA ALA A 18 6.94 25.99 -30.11
C ALA A 18 8.20 26.71 -29.59
N GLY A 19 8.94 26.04 -28.71
CA GLY A 19 10.25 26.47 -28.22
C GLY A 19 11.31 25.47 -28.67
N ALA A 20 12.41 25.99 -29.22
CA ALA A 20 13.50 25.26 -29.84
C ALA A 20 14.11 24.16 -28.94
N VAL A 21 14.43 23.02 -29.54
CA VAL A 21 15.18 21.91 -28.93
C VAL A 21 16.66 22.29 -28.91
N PRO A 22 17.32 22.37 -27.74
CA PRO A 22 18.77 22.35 -27.68
C PRO A 22 19.26 20.93 -28.01
N THR A 23 20.15 20.84 -28.98
CA THR A 23 20.93 19.65 -29.32
C THR A 23 21.72 19.17 -28.09
N ALA A 24 21.32 18.04 -27.52
CA ALA A 24 22.06 17.34 -26.48
C ALA A 24 23.23 16.56 -27.13
N GLU A 25 24.36 17.25 -27.29
CA GLU A 25 25.63 16.63 -27.65
C GLU A 25 26.32 16.09 -26.37
N LEU A 26 26.64 14.80 -26.41
CA LEU A 26 27.79 14.16 -25.76
C LEU A 26 28.08 14.46 -24.27
N LEU A 27 27.29 13.91 -23.34
CA LEU A 27 27.74 13.64 -21.95
C LEU A 27 27.22 12.28 -21.41
N GLY A 28 26.93 11.31 -22.29
CA GLY A 28 26.06 10.17 -21.98
C GLY A 28 26.68 8.78 -21.85
N ALA A 29 28.00 8.61 -21.79
CA ALA A 29 28.60 7.27 -21.70
C ALA A 29 29.11 6.91 -20.28
N GLU A 30 29.81 7.83 -19.61
CA GLU A 30 30.51 7.51 -18.36
C GLU A 30 29.57 7.40 -17.14
N ALA A 31 28.45 8.14 -17.12
CA ALA A 31 27.47 8.05 -16.04
C ALA A 31 26.64 6.74 -16.06
N PHE A 32 26.48 6.12 -17.23
CA PHE A 32 25.78 4.84 -17.36
C PHE A 32 26.65 3.65 -16.95
N GLU A 33 27.97 3.75 -17.13
CA GLU A 33 28.90 2.68 -16.78
C GLU A 33 29.06 2.55 -15.26
N HIS A 34 29.07 3.65 -14.50
CA HIS A 34 29.04 3.60 -13.04
C HIS A 34 27.74 3.02 -12.46
N ALA A 35 26.58 3.29 -13.04
CA ALA A 35 25.32 2.67 -12.61
C ALA A 35 25.26 1.17 -12.94
N ALA A 36 25.86 0.75 -14.05
CA ALA A 36 25.90 -0.66 -14.46
C ALA A 36 26.93 -1.49 -13.66
N LEU A 37 28.05 -0.88 -13.24
CA LEU A 37 29.02 -1.53 -12.35
C LEU A 37 28.45 -1.76 -10.94
N ASP A 38 27.68 -0.81 -10.40
CA ASP A 38 27.04 -0.95 -9.09
C ASP A 38 25.95 -2.04 -9.07
N ALA A 39 25.31 -2.29 -10.23
CA ALA A 39 24.36 -3.39 -10.42
C ALA A 39 25.04 -4.78 -10.58
N ARG A 40 26.29 -4.82 -11.06
CA ARG A 40 27.02 -6.07 -11.33
C ARG A 40 27.87 -6.53 -10.15
N GLN A 41 28.18 -5.64 -9.22
CA GLN A 41 29.00 -5.91 -8.04
C GLN A 41 28.19 -6.13 -6.76
N VAL A 42 26.90 -6.49 -6.89
CA VAL A 42 26.18 -7.20 -5.81
C VAL A 42 26.72 -8.63 -5.79
N SER A 43 27.87 -8.76 -5.13
CA SER A 43 28.52 -10.02 -4.79
C SER A 43 27.50 -11.02 -4.25
N THR A 44 27.78 -12.32 -4.44
CA THR A 44 27.10 -13.50 -3.90
C THR A 44 26.87 -13.52 -2.37
N THR A 45 27.12 -12.40 -1.68
CA THR A 45 26.61 -12.08 -0.35
C THR A 45 25.08 -11.99 -0.37
N ASP A 46 24.43 -12.67 0.57
CA ASP A 46 22.97 -12.63 0.75
C ASP A 46 22.49 -11.17 0.90
N CYS A 47 21.93 -10.61 -0.18
CA CYS A 47 21.49 -9.21 -0.27
C CYS A 47 20.56 -8.82 0.89
N ARG A 48 19.86 -9.80 1.48
CA ARG A 48 18.98 -9.60 2.64
C ARG A 48 19.73 -9.09 3.86
N ARG A 49 20.96 -9.57 4.11
CA ARG A 49 21.77 -9.12 5.27
C ARG A 49 22.18 -7.67 5.14
N GLY A 50 22.48 -7.24 3.92
CA GLY A 50 22.82 -5.86 3.60
C GLY A 50 21.62 -4.98 3.26
N LEU A 51 20.38 -5.49 3.37
CA LEU A 51 19.15 -4.80 2.94
C LEU A 51 19.25 -4.23 1.52
N SER A 52 19.91 -4.94 0.61
CA SER A 52 20.41 -4.42 -0.67
C SER A 52 19.86 -5.19 -1.88
N CYS A 53 18.81 -5.98 -1.69
CA CYS A 53 18.22 -6.75 -2.77
C CYS A 53 17.65 -5.79 -3.83
N SER A 54 17.94 -6.00 -5.11
CA SER A 54 17.35 -5.17 -6.15
C SER A 54 15.84 -5.42 -6.29
N TYR A 55 15.10 -4.45 -6.83
CA TYR A 55 13.72 -4.61 -7.28
C TYR A 55 13.51 -5.92 -8.04
N ASP A 56 14.35 -6.17 -9.07
CA ASP A 56 14.21 -7.33 -9.94
C ASP A 56 14.47 -8.65 -9.21
N TYR A 57 15.40 -8.64 -8.25
CA TYR A 57 15.63 -9.81 -7.41
C TYR A 57 14.39 -10.13 -6.57
N ILE A 58 13.81 -9.12 -5.89
CA ILE A 58 12.60 -9.29 -5.06
C ILE A 58 11.41 -9.76 -5.92
N GLU A 59 11.22 -9.15 -7.09
CA GLU A 59 10.15 -9.49 -8.03
C GLU A 59 10.23 -10.96 -8.49
N MET A 60 11.45 -11.50 -8.62
CA MET A 60 11.64 -12.90 -8.96
C MET A 60 11.43 -13.87 -7.78
N GLN A 61 11.31 -13.38 -6.55
CA GLN A 61 11.07 -14.24 -5.38
C GLN A 61 9.58 -14.55 -5.19
N PRO A 62 9.24 -15.75 -4.71
CA PRO A 62 7.86 -16.12 -4.35
C PRO A 62 7.36 -15.37 -3.10
N MET A 63 6.04 -15.33 -2.90
CA MET A 63 5.40 -14.56 -1.82
C MET A 63 5.81 -15.00 -0.41
N ASP A 64 5.99 -16.31 -0.20
CA ASP A 64 6.46 -16.88 1.08
C ASP A 64 7.88 -16.39 1.43
N TRP A 65 8.76 -16.31 0.43
CA TRP A 65 10.10 -15.71 0.60
C TRP A 65 9.99 -14.25 1.00
N ARG A 66 9.13 -13.46 0.34
CA ARG A 66 8.95 -12.03 0.63
C ARG A 66 8.39 -11.81 2.03
N LEU A 67 7.44 -12.66 2.46
CA LEU A 67 6.91 -12.66 3.81
C LEU A 67 8.01 -12.94 4.83
N GLY A 68 8.84 -13.97 4.59
CA GLY A 68 9.99 -14.28 5.43
C GLY A 68 10.98 -13.12 5.52
N TYR A 69 11.31 -12.51 4.39
CA TYR A 69 12.23 -11.37 4.33
C TYR A 69 11.69 -10.15 5.09
N LEU A 70 10.41 -9.79 4.89
CA LEU A 70 9.78 -8.70 5.62
C LEU A 70 9.78 -8.95 7.13
N LYS A 71 9.51 -10.18 7.57
CA LYS A 71 9.59 -10.56 9.00
C LYS A 71 11.01 -10.39 9.55
N THR A 72 12.04 -10.77 8.79
CA THR A 72 13.45 -10.53 9.18
C THR A 72 13.77 -9.04 9.31
N ILE A 73 13.30 -8.20 8.37
CA ILE A 73 13.48 -6.74 8.46
C ILE A 73 12.85 -6.21 9.75
N GLN A 74 11.61 -6.61 10.03
CA GLN A 74 10.83 -6.17 11.18
C GLN A 74 11.44 -6.60 12.52
N SER A 75 11.86 -7.85 12.65
CA SER A 75 12.41 -8.37 13.91
C SER A 75 13.86 -7.96 14.14
N GLY A 76 14.65 -7.77 13.08
CA GLY A 76 16.07 -7.46 13.18
C GLY A 76 16.40 -5.99 13.33
N TYR A 77 15.73 -5.11 12.57
CA TYR A 77 16.19 -3.72 12.40
C TYR A 77 15.22 -2.67 12.95
N LEU A 78 13.91 -2.95 12.93
CA LEU A 78 12.88 -1.99 13.32
C LEU A 78 12.56 -1.87 14.84
N PRO A 79 12.94 -2.79 15.77
CA PRO A 79 12.63 -2.62 17.19
C PRO A 79 13.22 -1.35 17.80
N THR A 80 14.43 -0.95 17.41
CA THR A 80 15.10 0.27 17.90
C THR A 80 14.44 1.57 17.43
N TYR A 81 13.45 1.48 16.54
CA TYR A 81 12.64 2.59 16.02
C TYR A 81 11.18 2.51 16.44
N ASN A 82 10.85 1.71 17.46
CA ASN A 82 9.47 1.43 17.90
C ASN A 82 8.57 0.97 16.75
N SER A 83 9.16 0.32 15.75
CA SER A 83 8.54 0.01 14.46
C SER A 83 8.51 -1.49 14.15
N GLY A 84 8.93 -2.35 15.10
CA GLY A 84 9.06 -3.80 14.89
C GLY A 84 7.76 -4.53 14.53
N THR A 85 6.61 -3.88 14.70
CA THR A 85 5.30 -4.40 14.31
C THR A 85 4.62 -3.58 13.22
N GLN A 86 5.18 -2.44 12.81
CA GLN A 86 4.48 -1.46 11.98
C GLN A 86 4.32 -1.86 10.51
N CYS A 87 4.93 -2.97 10.08
CA CYS A 87 4.74 -3.52 8.74
C CYS A 87 3.90 -4.80 8.74
N LYS A 88 3.25 -5.17 9.87
CA LYS A 88 2.45 -6.41 9.96
C LYS A 88 1.23 -6.39 9.05
N ALA A 89 0.64 -5.23 8.73
CA ALA A 89 -0.37 -5.15 7.69
C ALA A 89 0.16 -5.59 6.31
N VAL A 90 1.43 -5.34 6.00
CA VAL A 90 2.05 -5.84 4.75
C VAL A 90 2.21 -7.37 4.81
N GLU A 91 2.48 -7.96 5.98
CA GLU A 91 2.41 -9.42 6.14
C GLU A 91 1.01 -9.95 5.79
N GLY A 92 -0.05 -9.33 6.32
CA GLY A 92 -1.43 -9.70 6.02
C GLY A 92 -1.76 -9.61 4.52
N GLN A 93 -1.28 -8.57 3.85
CA GLN A 93 -1.41 -8.41 2.40
C GLN A 93 -0.68 -9.53 1.63
N ILE A 94 0.54 -9.90 2.03
CA ILE A 94 1.30 -10.96 1.38
C ILE A 94 0.62 -12.31 1.59
N THR A 95 0.20 -12.63 2.81
CA THR A 95 -0.53 -13.87 3.13
C THR A 95 -1.80 -13.98 2.28
N PHE A 96 -2.58 -12.90 2.18
CA PHE A 96 -3.76 -12.87 1.31
C PHE A 96 -3.38 -13.17 -0.15
N ASN A 97 -2.35 -12.52 -0.68
CA ASN A 97 -1.93 -12.75 -2.07
C ASN A 97 -1.48 -14.20 -2.28
N GLN A 98 -0.76 -14.78 -1.33
CA GLN A 98 -0.30 -16.16 -1.39
C GLN A 98 -1.49 -17.13 -1.45
N GLU A 99 -2.46 -17.00 -0.55
CA GLU A 99 -3.64 -17.86 -0.51
C GLU A 99 -4.56 -17.65 -1.73
N ALA A 100 -4.67 -16.41 -2.20
CA ALA A 100 -5.37 -16.08 -3.43
C ALA A 100 -4.56 -16.46 -4.69
N GLN A 101 -3.38 -17.08 -4.58
CA GLN A 101 -2.52 -17.45 -5.72
C GLN A 101 -2.21 -16.26 -6.64
N LEU A 102 -1.95 -15.09 -6.06
CA LEU A 102 -1.60 -13.86 -6.75
C LEU A 102 -0.12 -13.50 -6.53
N GLY A 103 0.48 -12.88 -7.54
CA GLY A 103 1.84 -12.35 -7.44
C GLY A 103 2.94 -13.40 -7.57
N SER A 104 2.70 -14.47 -8.33
CA SER A 104 3.77 -15.32 -8.86
C SER A 104 4.83 -14.45 -9.57
N PRO A 105 6.11 -14.84 -9.58
CA PRO A 105 7.14 -14.11 -10.33
C PRO A 105 6.72 -13.83 -11.77
N LYS A 106 7.15 -12.68 -12.31
CA LYS A 106 6.83 -12.19 -13.66
C LYS A 106 5.34 -11.91 -13.89
N THR A 107 4.65 -11.47 -12.85
CA THR A 107 3.26 -10.99 -12.93
C THR A 107 3.15 -9.51 -12.58
N TRP A 108 2.04 -8.89 -12.96
CA TRP A 108 1.76 -7.51 -12.59
C TRP A 108 1.73 -7.33 -11.06
N LYS A 109 1.07 -8.24 -10.33
CA LYS A 109 0.99 -8.16 -8.86
C LYS A 109 2.32 -8.42 -8.18
N SER A 110 3.17 -9.29 -8.75
CA SER A 110 4.54 -9.50 -8.27
C SER A 110 5.32 -8.18 -8.27
N CYS A 111 5.26 -7.43 -9.36
CA CYS A 111 5.94 -6.14 -9.52
C CYS A 111 5.44 -5.09 -8.50
N VAL A 112 4.12 -5.02 -8.28
CA VAL A 112 3.52 -4.10 -7.28
C VAL A 112 4.03 -4.41 -5.87
N ASN A 113 3.98 -5.67 -5.46
CA ASN A 113 4.43 -6.06 -4.13
C ASN A 113 5.97 -5.94 -3.99
N ALA A 114 6.74 -6.19 -5.04
CA ALA A 114 8.19 -5.99 -5.03
C ALA A 114 8.55 -4.51 -4.79
N GLY A 115 7.82 -3.57 -5.38
CA GLY A 115 8.00 -2.13 -5.13
C GLY A 115 7.76 -1.75 -3.66
N LEU A 116 6.77 -2.36 -3.01
CA LEU A 116 6.52 -2.17 -1.58
C LEU A 116 7.67 -2.71 -0.70
N ILE A 117 8.11 -3.95 -0.94
CA ILE A 117 9.19 -4.57 -0.16
C ILE A 117 10.53 -3.87 -0.39
N GLU A 118 10.80 -3.44 -1.62
CA GLU A 118 12.00 -2.65 -1.92
C GLU A 118 12.00 -1.31 -1.19
N ALA A 119 10.87 -0.58 -1.17
CA ALA A 119 10.81 0.68 -0.47
C ALA A 119 11.07 0.52 1.04
N ILE A 120 10.52 -0.53 1.66
CA ILE A 120 10.72 -0.85 3.07
C ILE A 120 12.18 -1.20 3.34
N GLN A 121 12.79 -2.14 2.61
CA GLN A 121 14.19 -2.53 2.87
C GLN A 121 15.14 -1.34 2.71
N LEU A 122 14.93 -0.50 1.67
CA LEU A 122 15.83 0.60 1.37
C LEU A 122 15.68 1.69 2.42
N ALA A 123 14.45 1.98 2.84
CA ALA A 123 14.21 2.89 3.96
C ALA A 123 14.89 2.40 5.25
N VAL A 124 14.81 1.11 5.56
CA VAL A 124 15.49 0.54 6.74
C VAL A 124 17.01 0.58 6.59
N GLY A 125 17.56 0.24 5.42
CA GLY A 125 19.01 0.32 5.18
C GLY A 125 19.57 1.73 5.33
N ASN A 126 18.83 2.75 4.86
CA ASN A 126 19.14 4.17 5.14
C ASN A 126 19.03 4.49 6.62
N LEU A 127 17.98 3.99 7.28
CA LEU A 127 17.69 4.26 8.68
C LEU A 127 18.79 3.72 9.61
N VAL A 128 19.32 2.54 9.32
CA VAL A 128 20.40 1.90 10.10
C VAL A 128 21.82 2.25 9.61
N GLY A 129 21.95 3.13 8.63
CA GLY A 129 23.25 3.64 8.17
C GLY A 129 24.08 2.65 7.34
N LEU A 130 23.44 1.66 6.68
CA LEU A 130 24.16 0.74 5.79
C LEU A 130 24.56 1.43 4.47
N TYR A 131 23.77 2.39 4.01
CA TYR A 131 24.01 3.18 2.80
C TYR A 131 23.08 4.41 2.76
N SER A 132 23.27 5.28 1.77
CA SER A 132 22.34 6.36 1.45
C SER A 132 21.91 6.31 -0.02
N ARG A 133 20.84 5.56 -0.33
CA ARG A 133 20.27 5.42 -1.69
C ARG A 133 18.79 5.06 -1.64
N ASP A 134 18.04 5.44 -2.66
CA ASP A 134 16.60 5.17 -2.76
C ASP A 134 16.23 4.16 -3.87
N GLY A 135 17.20 3.75 -4.69
CA GLY A 135 16.97 2.82 -5.81
C GLY A 135 15.99 3.37 -6.86
N GLY A 136 15.73 4.69 -6.88
CA GLY A 136 14.70 5.31 -7.72
C GLY A 136 13.26 5.07 -7.22
N ASN A 137 13.07 4.37 -6.09
CA ASN A 137 11.75 4.09 -5.54
C ASN A 137 11.30 5.24 -4.63
N PRO A 138 10.31 6.06 -5.04
CA PRO A 138 9.88 7.23 -4.28
C PRO A 138 9.27 6.88 -2.92
N GLY A 139 8.90 5.63 -2.67
CA GLY A 139 8.37 5.17 -1.38
C GLY A 139 9.40 5.21 -0.26
N VAL A 140 10.70 5.13 -0.59
CA VAL A 140 11.79 5.07 0.39
C VAL A 140 11.79 6.27 1.34
N LYS A 141 11.63 7.49 0.80
CA LYS A 141 11.62 8.71 1.62
C LYS A 141 10.43 8.75 2.59
N TYR A 142 9.28 8.21 2.19
CA TYR A 142 8.07 8.18 3.03
C TYR A 142 8.22 7.17 4.15
N TRP A 143 8.65 5.94 3.85
CA TRP A 143 8.93 4.92 4.87
C TRP A 143 10.01 5.38 5.85
N LEU A 144 11.09 5.99 5.35
CA LEU A 144 12.15 6.53 6.19
C LEU A 144 11.63 7.62 7.14
N ALA A 145 10.80 8.54 6.63
CA ALA A 145 10.17 9.57 7.45
C ALA A 145 9.20 8.96 8.48
N PHE A 146 8.38 7.99 8.09
CA PHE A 146 7.45 7.29 8.96
C PHE A 146 8.18 6.62 10.13
N PHE A 147 9.22 5.83 9.88
CA PHE A 147 9.98 5.18 10.95
C PHE A 147 10.67 6.17 11.90
N ARG A 148 11.15 7.30 11.37
CA ARG A 148 11.73 8.38 12.21
C ARG A 148 10.66 9.02 13.11
N LYS A 149 9.49 9.36 12.56
CA LYS A 149 8.34 9.90 13.31
C LYS A 149 7.87 8.91 14.39
N GLN A 150 7.78 7.62 14.04
CA GLN A 150 7.43 6.55 14.98
C GLN A 150 8.44 6.45 16.14
N ARG A 151 9.74 6.47 15.84
CA ARG A 151 10.79 6.49 16.88
C ARG A 151 10.67 7.72 17.78
N ALA A 152 10.36 8.87 17.21
CA ALA A 152 10.20 10.11 17.96
C ALA A 152 8.84 10.23 18.69
N GLY A 153 7.98 9.21 18.65
CA GLY A 153 6.71 9.20 19.37
C GLY A 153 5.60 10.08 18.78
N TRP A 154 5.76 10.55 17.54
CA TRP A 154 4.83 11.51 16.90
C TRP A 154 3.41 10.97 16.77
N TYR A 155 3.27 9.65 16.66
CA TYR A 155 2.00 8.98 16.43
C TYR A 155 1.28 8.56 17.72
N THR A 156 1.80 8.90 18.90
CA THR A 156 1.22 8.48 20.19
C THR A 156 -0.12 9.14 20.49
N THR A 157 -0.37 10.34 19.97
CA THR A 157 -1.58 11.13 20.22
C THR A 157 -2.46 11.32 18.99
N ASP A 158 -1.94 11.07 17.79
CA ASP A 158 -2.67 11.26 16.52
C ASP A 158 -2.65 10.01 15.65
N ARG A 159 -3.67 9.16 15.89
CA ARG A 159 -3.89 7.95 15.11
C ARG A 159 -4.27 8.24 13.65
N ASN A 160 -4.96 9.34 13.36
CA ASN A 160 -5.35 9.67 11.99
C ASN A 160 -4.12 10.05 11.15
N GLN A 161 -3.19 10.81 11.74
CA GLN A 161 -1.93 11.12 11.06
C GLN A 161 -1.07 9.88 10.85
N HIS A 162 -1.04 8.96 11.83
CA HIS A 162 -0.39 7.67 11.68
C HIS A 162 -0.92 6.88 10.48
N ASP A 163 -2.24 6.69 10.41
CA ASP A 163 -2.88 5.90 9.36
C ASP A 163 -2.75 6.57 7.99
N SER A 164 -2.84 7.90 7.95
CA SER A 164 -2.57 8.70 6.75
C SER A 164 -1.13 8.49 6.25
N ASP A 165 -0.12 8.73 7.09
CA ASP A 165 1.29 8.60 6.70
C ASP A 165 1.61 7.15 6.26
N TRP A 166 1.15 6.14 7.00
CA TRP A 166 1.35 4.74 6.63
C TRP A 166 0.73 4.42 5.28
N SER A 167 -0.52 4.86 5.04
CA SER A 167 -1.21 4.62 3.78
C SER A 167 -0.50 5.28 2.59
N VAL A 168 0.14 6.44 2.78
CA VAL A 168 0.95 7.10 1.74
C VAL A 168 2.22 6.31 1.46
N CYS A 169 2.89 5.80 2.50
CA CYS A 169 4.05 4.93 2.33
C CYS A 169 3.73 3.71 1.46
N GLU A 170 2.63 3.01 1.78
CA GLU A 170 2.20 1.84 1.02
C GLU A 170 1.76 2.20 -0.41
N GLU A 171 1.03 3.31 -0.59
CA GLU A 171 0.61 3.77 -1.92
C GLU A 171 1.76 4.07 -2.85
N VAL A 172 2.67 4.95 -2.44
CA VAL A 172 3.76 5.42 -3.30
C VAL A 172 4.67 4.25 -3.70
N SER A 173 4.92 3.33 -2.77
CA SER A 173 5.77 2.16 -3.01
C SER A 173 5.12 1.15 -3.96
N SER A 174 3.84 0.86 -3.77
CA SER A 174 3.07 -0.04 -4.64
C SER A 174 2.86 0.57 -6.04
N GLU A 175 2.64 1.87 -6.13
CA GLU A 175 2.48 2.60 -7.38
C GLU A 175 3.78 2.65 -8.19
N TYR A 176 4.94 2.80 -7.55
CA TYR A 176 6.23 2.60 -8.20
C TYR A 176 6.36 1.21 -8.82
N GLY A 177 6.00 0.16 -8.06
CA GLY A 177 5.98 -1.21 -8.56
C GLY A 177 5.04 -1.38 -9.76
N ARG A 178 3.86 -0.72 -9.74
CA ARG A 178 2.91 -0.69 -10.86
C ARG A 178 3.49 -0.02 -12.11
N GLN A 179 4.17 1.10 -11.96
CA GLN A 179 4.78 1.85 -13.07
C GLN A 179 5.92 1.08 -13.73
N ARG A 180 6.72 0.35 -12.92
CA ARG A 180 7.79 -0.53 -13.42
C ARG A 180 7.26 -1.68 -14.28
N VAL A 181 6.02 -2.11 -14.08
CA VAL A 181 5.38 -3.11 -14.97
C VAL A 181 5.34 -2.65 -16.43
N GLY A 182 5.12 -1.35 -16.67
CA GLY A 182 5.07 -0.80 -18.04
C GLY A 182 6.36 -1.06 -18.84
N GLN A 183 7.50 -1.20 -18.16
CA GLN A 183 8.80 -1.52 -18.77
C GLN A 183 8.98 -3.02 -19.02
N LYS A 184 8.21 -3.89 -18.32
CA LYS A 184 8.29 -5.36 -18.44
C LYS A 184 7.17 -5.97 -19.30
N GLY A 185 6.14 -5.20 -19.63
CA GLY A 185 5.04 -5.64 -20.50
C GLY A 185 4.01 -6.58 -19.86
N TYR A 186 4.09 -6.84 -18.55
CA TYR A 186 3.08 -7.65 -17.87
C TYR A 186 1.75 -6.90 -17.79
N LYS A 187 0.63 -7.60 -17.99
CA LYS A 187 -0.71 -7.00 -17.90
C LYS A 187 -1.42 -7.52 -16.66
N PRO A 188 -2.19 -6.68 -15.92
CA PRO A 188 -2.97 -7.16 -14.80
C PRO A 188 -4.09 -8.08 -15.29
N THR A 189 -4.22 -9.23 -14.64
CA THR A 189 -5.44 -10.05 -14.74
C THR A 189 -6.60 -9.39 -13.98
N GLN A 190 -7.83 -9.82 -14.24
CA GLN A 190 -8.99 -9.33 -13.48
C GLN A 190 -8.82 -9.55 -11.97
N ARG A 191 -8.30 -10.71 -11.57
CA ARG A 191 -8.04 -11.04 -10.16
C ARG A 191 -7.02 -10.09 -9.52
N GLU A 192 -5.96 -9.75 -10.23
CA GLU A 192 -4.96 -8.79 -9.74
C GLU A 192 -5.53 -7.37 -9.63
N THR A 193 -6.38 -6.97 -10.59
CA THR A 193 -7.12 -5.70 -10.52
C THR A 193 -8.05 -5.65 -9.32
N THR A 194 -8.83 -6.71 -9.06
CA THR A 194 -9.69 -6.84 -7.86
C THR A 194 -8.84 -6.69 -6.59
N SER A 195 -7.71 -7.40 -6.51
CA SER A 195 -6.79 -7.28 -5.36
C SER A 195 -6.25 -5.87 -5.20
N TYR A 196 -5.94 -5.18 -6.30
CA TYR A 196 -5.49 -3.78 -6.24
C TYR A 196 -6.60 -2.84 -5.77
N GLN A 197 -7.84 -3.06 -6.17
CA GLN A 197 -9.00 -2.32 -5.64
C GLN A 197 -9.15 -2.53 -4.13
N SER A 198 -8.83 -3.73 -3.61
CA SER A 198 -8.77 -3.96 -2.16
C SER A 198 -7.69 -3.10 -1.48
N ASN A 199 -6.50 -2.92 -2.08
CA ASN A 199 -5.51 -1.95 -1.58
C ASN A 199 -6.09 -0.53 -1.53
N GLN A 200 -6.79 -0.10 -2.60
CA GLN A 200 -7.36 1.25 -2.67
C GLN A 200 -8.42 1.46 -1.59
N ALA A 201 -9.30 0.48 -1.39
CA ALA A 201 -10.30 0.52 -0.32
C ALA A 201 -9.63 0.59 1.07
N TYR A 202 -8.56 -0.16 1.29
CA TYR A 202 -7.82 -0.15 2.55
C TYR A 202 -7.24 1.23 2.87
N ARG A 203 -6.52 1.82 1.90
CA ARG A 203 -5.97 3.19 2.02
C ARG A 203 -7.07 4.22 2.22
N TYR A 204 -8.21 4.05 1.54
CA TYR A 204 -9.32 4.96 1.69
C TYR A 204 -9.86 4.95 3.13
N VAL A 205 -10.01 3.77 3.76
CA VAL A 205 -10.46 3.67 5.16
C VAL A 205 -9.49 4.38 6.10
N MET A 206 -8.18 4.19 5.90
CA MET A 206 -7.14 4.87 6.69
C MET A 206 -7.20 6.40 6.59
N ARG A 207 -7.42 6.93 5.38
CA ARG A 207 -7.42 8.38 5.13
C ARG A 207 -8.75 9.05 5.41
N ASN A 208 -9.85 8.31 5.35
CA ASN A 208 -11.21 8.85 5.39
C ASN A 208 -12.06 8.15 6.46
N ASN A 209 -11.52 8.00 7.67
CA ASN A 209 -12.15 7.27 8.77
C ASN A 209 -13.64 7.68 8.98
N GLY A 210 -13.96 8.98 8.92
CA GLY A 210 -15.35 9.45 9.03
C GLY A 210 -16.28 8.90 7.95
N SER A 211 -15.89 9.01 6.66
CA SER A 211 -16.67 8.48 5.54
C SER A 211 -16.72 6.95 5.55
N ALA A 212 -15.63 6.30 5.95
CA ALA A 212 -15.61 4.86 6.12
C ALA A 212 -16.59 4.42 7.22
N SER A 213 -16.62 5.12 8.36
CA SER A 213 -17.56 4.88 9.45
C SER A 213 -19.01 4.96 8.98
N VAL A 214 -19.34 5.96 8.17
CA VAL A 214 -20.68 6.08 7.56
C VAL A 214 -20.98 4.88 6.66
N ALA A 215 -20.04 4.47 5.81
CA ALA A 215 -20.21 3.34 4.91
C ALA A 215 -20.40 2.01 5.67
N PHE A 216 -19.53 1.70 6.65
CA PHE A 216 -19.66 0.52 7.50
C PHE A 216 -21.00 0.47 8.23
N ARG A 217 -21.46 1.60 8.79
CA ARG A 217 -22.80 1.69 9.40
C ARG A 217 -23.90 1.36 8.40
N GLY A 218 -23.87 1.96 7.21
CA GLY A 218 -24.86 1.67 6.17
C GLY A 218 -24.93 0.18 5.82
N GLY A 219 -23.77 -0.46 5.65
CA GLY A 219 -23.68 -1.90 5.40
C GLY A 219 -24.30 -2.75 6.49
N LEU A 220 -23.99 -2.45 7.75
CA LEU A 220 -24.52 -3.18 8.91
C LEU A 220 -26.02 -2.93 9.13
N SER A 221 -26.51 -1.71 8.86
CA SER A 221 -27.94 -1.39 8.90
C SER A 221 -28.73 -2.22 7.90
N ASN A 222 -28.21 -2.39 6.67
CA ASN A 222 -28.90 -3.10 5.60
C ASN A 222 -29.14 -4.59 5.90
N VAL A 223 -28.34 -5.19 6.79
CA VAL A 223 -28.49 -6.59 7.22
C VAL A 223 -29.12 -6.73 8.60
N GLY A 224 -29.74 -5.66 9.13
CA GLY A 224 -30.44 -5.67 10.41
C GLY A 224 -29.53 -5.82 11.65
N LEU A 225 -28.20 -5.71 11.48
CA LEU A 225 -27.24 -5.90 12.58
C LEU A 225 -27.11 -4.67 13.49
N LEU A 226 -27.80 -3.57 13.20
CA LEU A 226 -27.79 -2.33 13.99
C LEU A 226 -29.12 -2.02 14.70
N ASN A 227 -30.01 -3.00 14.91
CA ASN A 227 -31.30 -2.80 15.61
C ASN A 227 -31.17 -2.51 17.13
N GLY A 228 -30.08 -1.91 17.59
CA GLY A 228 -29.80 -1.58 19.00
C GLY A 228 -29.64 -0.09 19.28
N LEU A 229 -29.47 0.27 20.56
CA LEU A 229 -29.24 1.66 21.02
C LEU A 229 -28.04 2.30 20.28
N LEU A 230 -28.26 3.46 19.67
CA LEU A 230 -27.30 4.17 18.79
C LEU A 230 -25.87 4.27 19.34
N GLY A 231 -25.69 4.38 20.66
CA GLY A 231 -24.37 4.49 21.29
C GLY A 231 -23.49 3.23 21.17
N SER A 232 -24.06 2.03 21.31
CA SER A 232 -23.27 0.78 21.22
C SER A 232 -22.84 0.49 19.78
N VAL A 233 -23.65 0.89 18.81
CA VAL A 233 -23.37 0.80 17.38
C VAL A 233 -22.19 1.68 16.97
N LEU A 234 -22.14 2.92 17.46
CA LEU A 234 -21.04 3.84 17.15
C LEU A 234 -19.70 3.34 17.71
N SER A 235 -19.69 2.86 18.95
CA SER A 235 -18.50 2.28 19.58
C SER A 235 -18.02 1.04 18.80
N LEU A 236 -18.95 0.17 18.40
CA LEU A 236 -18.63 -1.03 17.64
C LEU A 236 -17.98 -0.72 16.28
N VAL A 237 -18.55 0.21 15.50
CA VAL A 237 -17.98 0.57 14.19
C VAL A 237 -16.63 1.28 14.33
N THR A 238 -16.48 2.12 15.37
CA THR A 238 -15.20 2.76 15.67
C THR A 238 -14.13 1.72 16.00
N GLY A 239 -14.45 0.75 16.86
CA GLY A 239 -13.55 -0.37 17.18
C GLY A 239 -13.22 -1.24 15.98
N LEU A 240 -14.21 -1.54 15.13
CA LEU A 240 -14.00 -2.27 13.87
C LEU A 240 -13.03 -1.53 12.95
N ILE A 241 -13.20 -0.21 12.76
CA ILE A 241 -12.30 0.57 11.91
C ILE A 241 -10.89 0.65 12.49
N ALA A 242 -10.78 0.88 13.80
CA ALA A 242 -9.49 0.85 14.49
C ALA A 242 -8.79 -0.50 14.31
N TRP A 243 -9.54 -1.60 14.41
CA TRP A 243 -9.01 -2.95 14.18
C TRP A 243 -8.56 -3.17 12.74
N VAL A 244 -9.41 -2.92 11.72
CA VAL A 244 -9.01 -3.16 10.32
C VAL A 244 -7.83 -2.30 9.89
N THR A 245 -7.73 -1.08 10.40
CA THR A 245 -6.60 -0.17 10.11
C THR A 245 -5.38 -0.41 11.00
N ASP A 246 -5.44 -1.33 11.96
CA ASP A 246 -4.31 -1.65 12.82
C ASP A 246 -3.19 -2.32 12.02
N VAL A 247 -2.21 -1.50 11.61
CA VAL A 247 -1.05 -1.93 10.82
C VAL A 247 -0.13 -2.88 11.59
N THR A 248 -0.34 -3.01 12.90
CA THR A 248 0.38 -3.95 13.76
C THR A 248 -0.30 -5.32 13.84
N ASN A 249 -1.48 -5.48 13.23
CA ASN A 249 -2.25 -6.70 13.23
C ASN A 249 -2.35 -7.31 11.82
N PRO A 250 -1.60 -8.38 11.51
CA PRO A 250 -1.60 -8.98 10.18
C PRO A 250 -2.95 -9.63 9.86
N ARG A 251 -3.64 -10.18 10.89
CA ARG A 251 -4.96 -10.79 10.74
C ARG A 251 -5.99 -9.75 10.28
N ALA A 252 -5.96 -8.56 10.86
CA ALA A 252 -6.90 -7.51 10.52
C ALA A 252 -6.78 -7.08 9.04
N CYS A 253 -5.55 -6.83 8.57
CA CYS A 253 -5.29 -6.52 7.18
C CYS A 253 -5.68 -7.67 6.25
N TYR A 254 -5.27 -8.91 6.55
CA TYR A 254 -5.68 -10.09 5.79
C TYR A 254 -7.21 -10.21 5.68
N SER A 255 -7.92 -10.08 6.81
CA SER A 255 -9.39 -10.17 6.86
C SER A 255 -10.06 -9.09 6.02
N PHE A 256 -9.54 -7.86 6.06
CA PHE A 256 -10.00 -6.78 5.19
C PHE A 256 -9.86 -7.11 3.72
N TYR A 257 -8.67 -7.55 3.31
CA TYR A 257 -8.40 -7.90 1.93
C TYR A 257 -9.28 -9.03 1.44
N ASN A 258 -9.41 -10.10 2.24
CA ASN A 258 -10.23 -11.25 1.90
C ASN A 258 -11.72 -10.88 1.76
N ALA A 259 -12.27 -10.11 2.71
CA ALA A 259 -13.67 -9.68 2.66
C ALA A 259 -13.95 -8.75 1.46
N CYS A 260 -13.05 -7.79 1.23
CA CYS A 260 -13.13 -6.86 0.11
C CYS A 260 -13.06 -7.58 -1.24
N TYR A 261 -12.05 -8.43 -1.41
CA TYR A 261 -11.82 -9.20 -2.63
C TYR A 261 -12.98 -10.15 -2.94
N THR A 262 -13.50 -10.84 -1.91
CA THR A 262 -14.66 -11.73 -2.04
C THR A 262 -15.89 -10.96 -2.49
N TYR A 263 -16.18 -9.81 -1.87
CA TYR A 263 -17.33 -8.99 -2.22
C TYR A 263 -17.26 -8.45 -3.65
N ILE A 264 -16.11 -7.91 -4.06
CA ILE A 264 -15.92 -7.38 -5.43
C ILE A 264 -16.12 -8.50 -6.46
N ASN A 265 -15.53 -9.68 -6.26
CA ASN A 265 -15.69 -10.79 -7.20
C ASN A 265 -17.12 -11.34 -7.26
N ALA A 266 -17.85 -11.33 -6.15
CA ALA A 266 -19.25 -11.77 -6.11
C ALA A 266 -20.21 -10.81 -6.82
N SER A 267 -19.80 -9.55 -7.03
CA SER A 267 -20.68 -8.49 -7.55
C SER A 267 -20.89 -8.51 -9.07
N ALA A 268 -20.44 -9.58 -9.76
CA ALA A 268 -20.65 -9.98 -11.17
C ALA A 268 -20.29 -8.98 -12.29
N SER A 269 -20.30 -7.67 -12.06
CA SER A 269 -19.85 -6.60 -12.96
C SER A 269 -20.32 -5.27 -12.38
N MET A 270 -19.43 -4.41 -11.89
CA MET A 270 -19.64 -2.96 -11.85
C MET A 270 -18.38 -2.25 -11.35
N ASN A 271 -18.16 -1.04 -11.86
CA ASN A 271 -17.29 -0.04 -11.24
C ASN A 271 -17.88 0.35 -9.88
N LEU A 272 -17.74 -0.52 -8.87
CA LEU A 272 -18.23 -0.26 -7.53
C LEU A 272 -17.49 0.95 -6.97
N SER A 273 -18.26 1.88 -6.40
CA SER A 273 -17.65 2.93 -5.59
C SER A 273 -17.02 2.30 -4.35
N ILE A 274 -15.98 2.94 -3.80
CA ILE A 274 -15.36 2.47 -2.55
C ILE A 274 -16.43 2.38 -1.45
N THR A 275 -17.36 3.34 -1.37
CA THR A 275 -18.47 3.30 -0.42
C THR A 275 -19.32 2.03 -0.55
N ALA A 276 -19.66 1.61 -1.78
CA ALA A 276 -20.43 0.38 -2.00
C ALA A 276 -19.64 -0.87 -1.58
N ILE A 277 -18.33 -0.90 -1.86
CA ILE A 277 -17.43 -1.98 -1.41
C ILE A 277 -17.43 -2.07 0.12
N LEU A 278 -17.24 -0.95 0.82
CA LEU A 278 -17.20 -0.91 2.27
C LEU A 278 -18.53 -1.34 2.89
N GLN A 279 -19.66 -0.89 2.34
CA GLN A 279 -20.99 -1.30 2.78
C GLN A 279 -21.19 -2.81 2.62
N GLY A 280 -20.84 -3.36 1.46
CA GLY A 280 -21.05 -4.77 1.14
C GLY A 280 -20.25 -5.73 2.00
N MET A 281 -18.99 -5.38 2.32
CA MET A 281 -18.11 -6.25 3.11
C MET A 281 -18.25 -6.07 4.63
N ALA A 282 -18.96 -5.03 5.09
CA ALA A 282 -19.09 -4.69 6.51
C ALA A 282 -19.59 -5.85 7.40
N PRO A 283 -20.61 -6.63 7.02
CA PRO A 283 -21.09 -7.75 7.85
C PRO A 283 -20.03 -8.84 8.05
N SER A 284 -19.32 -9.22 6.99
CA SER A 284 -18.24 -10.21 7.05
C SER A 284 -17.11 -9.74 7.96
N LEU A 285 -16.72 -8.47 7.85
CA LEU A 285 -15.68 -7.89 8.70
C LEU A 285 -16.09 -7.81 10.16
N LEU A 286 -17.35 -7.47 10.44
CA LEU A 286 -17.85 -7.46 11.82
C LEU A 286 -17.82 -8.84 12.45
N SER A 287 -18.15 -9.90 11.70
CA SER A 287 -18.06 -11.28 12.18
C SER A 287 -16.61 -11.64 12.55
N LEU A 288 -15.64 -11.26 11.72
CA LEU A 288 -14.21 -11.55 11.95
C LEU A 288 -13.64 -10.75 13.12
N TYR A 289 -14.08 -9.50 13.29
CA TYR A 289 -13.68 -8.65 14.42
C TYR A 289 -14.14 -9.21 15.78
N ARG A 290 -15.28 -9.92 15.81
CA ARG A 290 -15.84 -10.50 17.04
C ARG A 290 -15.25 -11.88 17.41
N SER A 291 -14.49 -12.50 16.51
CA SER A 291 -13.91 -13.84 16.69
C SER A 291 -12.46 -13.81 17.14
#